data_AF-A0A091V2N0-F1
#
_entry.id   AF-A0A091V2N0-F1
#
_cell.length_a   1.000
_cell.length_b   1.000
_cell.length_c   1.000
_cell.angle_alpha   90.00
_cell.angle_beta   90.00
_cell.angle_gamma   90.00
#
_symmetry.space_group_name_H-M   'P 1'
#
loop_
_entity.id
_entity.type
_entity.pdbx_description
1 polymer ?
#
loop_
_entity_poly.entity_id
_entity_poly.type
_entity_poly.pdbx_seq_one_letter_code
_entity_poly.pdbx_strand_id
1 'polypeptide(L)'
;EHQDSILGNTMQTVIALLNNMVANKSTNMMLLFEEGLALHICNLLIETVALYLEADDKSSTKTANALLLSLLDILHCTLMYTANIVRQTLQAQKSGTGGDTQAAEDLLLINKPLTDLISLLIQLLPSEDTEIFVSASQCLSLLVQLYGGNSQESMSPENMDSFAEVLKSKKDTRQLKLLLRIVKRLVS
;
A
#
# COMPACT_ATOMS: atom_id res chain seq x y z
N GLU A 1 -21.43 14.66 -17.60
CA GLU A 1 -20.86 13.30 -17.69
C GLU A 1 -19.57 13.18 -16.87
N HIS A 2 -19.62 13.34 -15.55
CA HIS A 2 -18.44 13.20 -14.64
C HIS A 2 -18.82 12.46 -13.34
N GLN A 3 -19.99 11.81 -13.27
CA GLN A 3 -20.44 11.12 -12.05
C GLN A 3 -19.66 9.82 -11.78
N ASP A 4 -19.14 9.17 -12.83
CA ASP A 4 -18.40 7.90 -12.72
C ASP A 4 -16.88 8.07 -12.83
N SER A 5 -16.38 9.32 -12.86
CA SER A 5 -14.92 9.56 -12.87
C SER A 5 -14.35 9.38 -11.47
N ILE A 6 -13.23 8.65 -11.35
CA ILE A 6 -12.50 8.51 -10.08
C ILE A 6 -12.03 9.87 -9.51
N LEU A 7 -11.84 10.88 -10.38
CA LEU A 7 -11.52 12.25 -9.99
C LEU A 7 -12.76 13.08 -9.61
N GLY A 8 -13.97 12.54 -9.79
CA GLY A 8 -15.22 13.22 -9.47
C GLY A 8 -15.41 13.44 -7.97
N ASN A 9 -16.09 14.54 -7.60
CA ASN A 9 -16.29 14.93 -6.20
C ASN A 9 -16.98 13.85 -5.35
N THR A 10 -17.88 13.07 -5.95
CA THR A 10 -18.55 11.94 -5.28
C THR A 10 -17.51 10.91 -4.83
N MET A 11 -16.60 10.51 -5.72
CA MET A 11 -15.58 9.50 -5.42
C MET A 11 -14.59 10.02 -4.38
N GLN A 12 -14.16 11.28 -4.48
CA GLN A 12 -13.31 11.91 -3.47
C GLN A 12 -13.96 11.90 -2.08
N THR A 13 -15.27 12.17 -2.01
CA THR A 13 -16.03 12.12 -0.76
C THR A 13 -16.09 10.70 -0.20
N VAL A 14 -16.36 9.70 -1.04
CA VAL A 14 -16.39 8.28 -0.66
C VAL A 14 -15.02 7.85 -0.11
N ILE A 15 -13.93 8.21 -0.78
CA ILE A 15 -12.56 7.89 -0.34
C ILE A 15 -12.22 8.60 0.98
N ALA A 16 -12.61 9.85 1.15
CA ALA A 16 -12.42 10.57 2.41
C ALA A 16 -13.18 9.90 3.57
N LEU A 17 -14.42 9.45 3.34
CA LEU A 17 -15.19 8.71 4.34
C LEU A 17 -14.53 7.36 4.67
N LEU A 18 -14.08 6.64 3.65
CA LEU A 18 -13.37 5.38 3.83
C LEU A 18 -12.08 5.56 4.65
N ASN A 19 -11.30 6.62 4.36
CA ASN A 19 -10.09 6.92 5.13
C ASN A 19 -10.42 7.18 6.60
N ASN A 20 -11.45 7.97 6.88
CA ASN A 20 -11.89 8.20 8.26
C ASN A 20 -12.33 6.90 8.97
N MET A 21 -13.01 6.00 8.25
CA MET A 21 -13.42 4.71 8.81
C MET A 21 -12.22 3.83 9.15
N VAL A 22 -11.26 3.70 8.23
CA VAL A 22 -10.07 2.84 8.40
C VAL A 22 -9.10 3.41 9.43
N ALA A 23 -8.96 4.74 9.52
CA ALA A 23 -8.11 5.41 10.50
C ALA A 23 -8.70 5.41 11.93
N ASN A 24 -10.02 5.22 12.07
CA ASN A 24 -10.67 5.23 13.37
C ASN A 24 -10.46 3.90 14.13
N LYS A 25 -9.80 4.00 15.30
CA LYS A 25 -9.49 2.86 16.17
C LYS A 25 -10.72 2.10 16.71
N SER A 26 -11.90 2.73 16.74
CA SER A 26 -13.13 2.07 17.16
C SER A 26 -13.82 1.29 16.04
N THR A 27 -13.38 1.45 14.79
CA THR A 27 -13.96 0.74 13.65
C THR A 27 -13.61 -0.74 13.73
N ASN A 28 -14.61 -1.59 13.52
CA ASN A 28 -14.37 -3.01 13.37
C ASN A 28 -13.82 -3.28 11.97
N MET A 29 -12.49 -3.27 11.85
CA MET A 29 -11.79 -3.52 10.59
C MET A 29 -12.13 -4.89 9.97
N MET A 30 -12.43 -5.90 10.78
CA MET A 30 -12.79 -7.23 10.25
C MET A 30 -14.06 -7.20 9.41
N LEU A 31 -15.08 -6.43 9.80
CA LEU A 31 -16.30 -6.29 8.99
C LEU A 31 -16.00 -5.62 7.65
N LEU A 32 -15.08 -4.64 7.61
CA LEU A 32 -14.69 -4.02 6.34
C LEU A 32 -13.97 -5.01 5.43
N PHE A 33 -13.12 -5.88 6.00
CA PHE A 33 -12.46 -6.94 5.25
C PHE A 33 -13.46 -7.95 4.68
N GLU A 34 -14.48 -8.35 5.46
CA GLU A 34 -15.57 -9.22 5.01
C GLU A 34 -16.38 -8.60 3.86
N GLU A 35 -16.60 -7.29 3.88
CA GLU A 35 -17.24 -6.52 2.80
C GLU A 35 -16.29 -6.21 1.62
N GLY A 36 -15.11 -6.82 1.58
CA GLY A 36 -14.20 -6.76 0.45
C GLY A 36 -13.29 -5.52 0.41
N LEU A 37 -12.99 -4.89 1.56
CA LEU A 37 -12.11 -3.71 1.64
C LEU A 37 -10.80 -3.86 0.85
N ALA A 38 -10.13 -5.02 0.96
CA ALA A 38 -8.86 -5.26 0.28
C ALA A 38 -8.98 -5.11 -1.24
N LEU A 39 -10.02 -5.67 -1.84
CA LEU A 39 -10.26 -5.61 -3.28
C LEU A 39 -10.59 -4.18 -3.74
N HIS A 40 -11.40 -3.45 -2.96
CA HIS A 40 -11.74 -2.06 -3.27
C HIS A 40 -10.51 -1.15 -3.24
N ILE A 41 -9.62 -1.32 -2.24
CA ILE A 41 -8.35 -0.61 -2.17
C ILE A 41 -7.51 -0.89 -3.42
N CYS A 42 -7.40 -2.17 -3.83
CA CYS A 42 -6.62 -2.53 -5.01
C CYS A 42 -7.15 -1.83 -6.27
N ASN A 43 -8.45 -1.94 -6.54
CA ASN A 43 -9.06 -1.37 -7.74
C ASN A 43 -8.88 0.15 -7.81
N LEU A 44 -9.16 0.85 -6.70
CA LEU A 44 -9.03 2.31 -6.64
C LEU A 44 -7.58 2.78 -6.81
N LEU A 45 -6.60 2.09 -6.20
CA LEU A 45 -5.20 2.43 -6.35
C LEU A 45 -4.69 2.16 -7.77
N ILE A 46 -5.05 1.04 -8.38
CA ILE A 46 -4.65 0.72 -9.76
C ILE A 46 -5.15 1.80 -10.72
N GLU A 47 -6.42 2.16 -10.63
CA GLU A 47 -7.01 3.19 -11.49
C GLU A 47 -6.38 4.57 -11.23
N THR A 48 -6.18 4.95 -9.96
CA THR A 48 -5.59 6.25 -9.62
C THR A 48 -4.13 6.36 -10.03
N VAL A 49 -3.34 5.29 -9.92
CA VAL A 49 -1.94 5.30 -10.35
C VAL A 49 -1.82 5.30 -11.87
N ALA A 50 -2.70 4.60 -12.59
CA ALA A 50 -2.75 4.72 -14.05
C ALA A 50 -2.91 6.18 -14.47
N LEU A 51 -3.86 6.90 -13.85
CA LEU A 51 -4.03 8.34 -14.08
C LEU A 51 -2.82 9.17 -13.65
N TYR A 52 -2.17 8.84 -12.54
CA TYR A 52 -0.97 9.55 -12.06
C TYR A 52 0.19 9.44 -13.06
N LEU A 53 0.43 8.24 -13.60
CA LEU A 53 1.52 7.97 -14.53
C LEU A 53 1.24 8.47 -15.95
N GLU A 54 -0.03 8.51 -16.36
CA GLU A 54 -0.47 8.99 -17.68
C GLU A 54 -0.69 10.51 -17.76
N ALA A 55 -0.63 11.24 -16.64
CA ALA A 55 -1.01 12.65 -16.62
C ALA A 55 0.05 13.58 -17.24
N ASP A 56 -0.18 13.98 -18.50
CA ASP A 56 0.53 15.08 -19.18
C ASP A 56 0.03 16.48 -18.73
N ASP A 57 -1.17 16.59 -18.12
CA ASP A 57 -1.77 17.87 -17.72
C ASP A 57 -1.52 18.23 -16.24
N LYS A 58 -1.19 19.51 -16.01
CA LYS A 58 -0.76 20.06 -14.70
C LYS A 58 -1.91 20.32 -13.71
N SER A 59 -3.17 20.29 -14.17
CA SER A 59 -4.33 20.61 -13.34
C SER A 59 -5.02 19.36 -12.77
N SER A 60 -5.18 18.31 -13.58
CA SER A 60 -5.67 16.99 -13.17
C SER A 60 -4.70 16.27 -12.23
N THR A 61 -3.40 16.52 -12.36
CA THR A 61 -2.34 15.98 -11.50
C THR A 61 -2.52 16.32 -10.03
N LYS A 62 -2.95 17.54 -9.66
CA LYS A 62 -3.10 17.88 -8.23
C LYS A 62 -4.19 17.08 -7.53
N THR A 63 -5.34 16.94 -8.19
CA THR A 63 -6.46 16.14 -7.67
C THR A 63 -6.10 14.67 -7.63
N ALA A 64 -5.45 14.16 -8.69
CA ALA A 64 -4.96 12.78 -8.72
C ALA A 64 -3.93 12.51 -7.61
N ASN A 65 -3.00 13.42 -7.35
CA ASN A 65 -2.02 13.30 -6.26
C ASN A 65 -2.70 13.26 -4.89
N ALA A 66 -3.65 14.17 -4.62
CA ALA A 66 -4.37 14.20 -3.35
C ALA A 66 -5.18 12.91 -3.14
N LEU A 67 -5.78 12.38 -4.20
CA LEU A 67 -6.50 11.12 -4.18
C LEU A 67 -5.56 9.94 -3.92
N LEU A 68 -4.44 9.89 -4.64
CA LEU A 68 -3.42 8.87 -4.48
C LEU A 68 -2.87 8.85 -3.06
N LEU A 69 -2.56 10.00 -2.48
CA LEU A 69 -2.11 10.11 -1.09
C LEU A 69 -3.17 9.59 -0.10
N SER A 70 -4.44 9.93 -0.32
CA SER A 70 -5.54 9.43 0.52
C SER A 70 -5.69 7.91 0.42
N LEU A 71 -5.53 7.33 -0.76
CA LEU A 71 -5.58 5.89 -0.98
C LEU A 71 -4.35 5.17 -0.40
N LEU A 72 -3.17 5.76 -0.49
CA LEU A 72 -1.95 5.25 0.14
C LEU A 72 -2.08 5.28 1.67
N ASP A 73 -2.73 6.28 2.25
CA ASP A 73 -3.00 6.35 3.70
C ASP A 73 -3.99 5.25 4.15
N ILE A 74 -5.06 5.02 3.38
CA ILE A 74 -5.99 3.90 3.60
C ILE A 74 -5.24 2.56 3.55
N LEU A 75 -4.41 2.34 2.53
CA LEU A 75 -3.60 1.14 2.40
C LEU A 75 -2.65 0.99 3.59
N HIS A 76 -1.95 2.05 3.96
CA HIS A 76 -1.02 2.03 5.09
C HIS A 76 -1.72 1.68 6.40
N CYS A 77 -2.85 2.31 6.71
CA CYS A 77 -3.64 2.01 7.90
C CYS A 77 -4.11 0.56 7.92
N THR A 78 -4.56 0.04 6.78
CA THR A 78 -4.98 -1.36 6.60
C THR A 78 -3.82 -2.32 6.87
N LEU A 79 -2.65 -2.07 6.28
CA LEU A 79 -1.44 -2.88 6.47
C LEU A 79 -0.92 -2.82 7.91
N MET A 80 -0.97 -1.64 8.54
CA MET A 80 -0.59 -1.46 9.94
C MET A 80 -1.49 -2.23 10.89
N TYR A 81 -2.80 -2.28 10.62
CA TYR A 81 -3.73 -3.11 11.36
C TYR A 81 -3.33 -4.58 11.27
N THR A 82 -3.15 -5.11 10.06
CA THR A 82 -2.75 -6.51 9.84
C THR A 82 -1.39 -6.82 10.48
N ALA A 83 -0.39 -5.96 10.30
CA ALA A 83 0.93 -6.12 10.92
C ALA A 83 0.89 -6.13 12.43
N ASN A 84 -0.01 -5.35 13.05
CA ASN A 84 -0.19 -5.39 14.50
C ASN A 84 -0.79 -6.70 14.98
N ILE A 85 -1.84 -7.21 14.33
CA ILE A 85 -2.44 -8.50 14.68
C ILE A 85 -1.41 -9.63 14.54
N VAL A 86 -0.74 -9.73 13.40
CA VAL A 86 0.31 -10.74 13.16
C VAL A 86 1.42 -10.63 14.20
N ARG A 87 1.89 -9.41 14.52
CA ARG A 87 2.94 -9.21 15.53
C ARG A 87 2.49 -9.63 16.92
N GLN A 88 1.26 -9.29 17.33
CA GLN A 88 0.71 -9.68 18.63
C GLN A 88 0.59 -11.20 18.74
N THR A 89 0.05 -11.86 17.71
CA THR A 89 -0.04 -13.32 17.63
C THR A 89 1.34 -13.98 17.74
N LEU A 90 2.32 -13.51 16.97
CA LEU A 90 3.70 -14.04 17.03
C LEU A 90 4.37 -13.82 18.39
N GLN A 91 4.08 -12.70 19.06
CA GLN A 91 4.60 -12.42 20.40
C GLN A 91 3.97 -13.37 21.44
N ALA A 92 2.65 -13.57 21.39
CA ALA A 92 1.93 -14.50 22.28
C ALA A 92 2.37 -15.96 22.09
N GLN A 93 2.67 -16.36 20.85
CA GLN A 93 3.23 -17.67 20.55
C GLN A 93 4.62 -17.85 21.19
N LYS A 94 5.49 -16.84 21.11
CA LYS A 94 6.83 -16.87 21.74
C LYS A 94 6.78 -16.91 23.27
N SER A 95 5.76 -16.31 23.90
CA SER A 95 5.59 -16.34 25.36
C SER A 95 4.86 -17.57 25.89
N GLY A 96 4.44 -18.50 25.03
CA GLY A 96 3.73 -19.72 25.42
C GLY A 96 2.28 -19.47 25.87
N THR A 97 1.73 -18.29 25.62
CA THR A 97 0.36 -17.92 26.02
C THR A 97 -0.70 -18.31 24.98
N GLY A 98 -0.30 -18.97 23.88
CA GLY A 98 -1.21 -19.51 22.87
C GLY A 98 -1.98 -18.44 22.10
N GLY A 99 -1.28 -17.62 21.31
CA GLY A 99 -1.91 -16.59 20.47
C GLY A 99 -2.79 -17.19 19.38
N ASP A 100 -3.84 -16.47 18.97
CA ASP A 100 -4.74 -16.88 17.89
C ASP A 100 -4.04 -16.79 16.53
N THR A 101 -3.42 -17.90 16.13
CA THR A 101 -2.72 -18.04 14.84
C THR A 101 -3.68 -18.13 13.69
N GLN A 102 -4.85 -18.75 13.89
CA GLN A 102 -5.82 -18.93 12.83
C GLN A 102 -6.39 -17.59 12.38
N ALA A 103 -6.82 -16.73 13.31
CA ALA A 103 -7.34 -15.41 12.95
C ALA A 103 -6.30 -14.53 12.23
N ALA A 104 -5.02 -14.64 12.60
CA ALA A 104 -3.95 -13.92 11.93
C ALA A 104 -3.69 -14.45 10.50
N GLU A 105 -3.74 -15.77 10.32
CA GLU A 105 -3.62 -16.41 8.99
C GLU A 105 -4.81 -16.08 8.09
N ASP A 106 -6.03 -16.15 8.61
CA ASP A 106 -7.25 -15.79 7.87
C ASP A 106 -7.21 -14.32 7.43
N LEU A 107 -6.77 -13.42 8.32
CA LEU A 107 -6.59 -12.02 7.98
C LEU A 107 -5.53 -11.81 6.88
N LEU A 108 -4.41 -12.53 6.94
CA LEU A 108 -3.40 -12.48 5.89
C LEU A 108 -3.97 -12.98 4.55
N LEU A 109 -4.77 -14.05 4.56
CA LEU A 109 -5.42 -14.60 3.37
C LEU A 109 -6.43 -13.63 2.75
N ILE A 110 -7.28 -12.99 3.57
CA ILE A 110 -8.25 -12.00 3.09
C ILE A 110 -7.53 -10.81 2.42
N ASN A 111 -6.38 -10.41 2.96
CA ASN A 111 -5.58 -9.30 2.45
C ASN A 111 -4.57 -9.68 1.37
N LYS A 112 -4.53 -10.95 0.95
CA LYS A 112 -3.63 -11.43 -0.11
C LYS A 112 -3.73 -10.62 -1.43
N PRO A 113 -4.90 -10.14 -1.88
CA PRO A 113 -4.98 -9.30 -3.09
C PRO A 113 -4.15 -8.01 -3.02
N LEU A 114 -3.82 -7.50 -1.81
CA LEU A 114 -2.97 -6.31 -1.68
C LEU A 114 -1.53 -6.56 -2.19
N THR A 115 -1.12 -7.82 -2.34
CA THR A 115 0.18 -8.16 -2.92
C THR A 115 0.29 -7.80 -4.41
N ASP A 116 -0.84 -7.68 -5.10
CA ASP A 116 -0.89 -7.24 -6.51
C ASP A 116 -0.45 -5.76 -6.65
N LEU A 117 -0.49 -4.99 -5.55
CA LEU A 117 -0.04 -3.61 -5.52
C LEU A 117 1.48 -3.44 -5.38
N ILE A 118 2.25 -4.53 -5.21
CA ILE A 118 3.71 -4.44 -5.03
C ILE A 118 4.36 -3.76 -6.23
N SER A 119 4.07 -4.22 -7.45
CA SER A 119 4.61 -3.66 -8.69
C SER A 119 4.25 -2.17 -8.83
N LEU A 120 2.97 -1.86 -8.58
CA LEU A 120 2.43 -0.50 -8.61
C LEU A 120 3.16 0.44 -7.64
N LEU A 121 3.39 0.01 -6.40
CA LEU A 121 4.08 0.79 -5.39
C LEU A 121 5.57 0.99 -5.74
N ILE A 122 6.21 0.02 -6.40
CA ILE A 122 7.59 0.15 -6.88
C ILE A 122 7.67 1.26 -7.93
N GLN A 123 6.71 1.31 -8.86
CA GLN A 123 6.64 2.33 -9.91
C GLN A 123 6.37 3.74 -9.36
N LEU A 124 5.84 3.87 -8.14
CA LEU A 124 5.68 5.17 -7.47
C LEU A 124 6.96 5.66 -6.75
N LEU A 125 7.98 4.81 -6.57
CA LEU A 125 9.20 5.20 -5.84
C LEU A 125 10.02 6.31 -6.53
N PRO A 126 10.09 6.40 -7.87
CA PRO A 126 10.76 7.50 -8.55
C PRO A 126 10.01 8.84 -8.51
N SER A 127 8.84 8.92 -7.86
CA SER A 127 8.04 10.15 -7.80
C SER A 127 8.85 11.37 -7.34
N GLU A 128 8.68 12.48 -8.05
CA GLU A 128 9.20 13.80 -7.64
C GLU A 128 8.49 14.33 -6.39
N ASP A 129 7.25 13.90 -6.16
CA ASP A 129 6.49 14.24 -4.96
C ASP A 129 7.01 13.40 -3.78
N THR A 130 7.59 14.10 -2.80
CA THR A 130 8.21 13.46 -1.65
C THR A 130 7.19 12.74 -0.77
N GLU A 131 5.95 13.23 -0.70
CA GLU A 131 4.89 12.59 0.09
C GLU A 131 4.46 11.27 -0.55
N ILE A 132 4.32 11.24 -1.89
CA ILE A 132 4.02 10.02 -2.65
C ILE A 132 5.13 8.99 -2.45
N PHE A 133 6.40 9.40 -2.60
CA PHE A 133 7.55 8.51 -2.37
C PHE A 133 7.54 7.91 -0.96
N VAL A 134 7.33 8.73 0.07
CA VAL A 134 7.34 8.27 1.46
C VAL A 134 6.19 7.29 1.72
N SER A 135 4.98 7.64 1.32
CA SER A 135 3.78 6.83 1.52
C SER A 135 3.88 5.50 0.77
N ALA A 136 4.30 5.52 -0.49
CA ALA A 136 4.52 4.30 -1.27
C ALA A 136 5.60 3.40 -0.66
N SER A 137 6.73 3.98 -0.22
CA SER A 137 7.82 3.23 0.44
C SER A 137 7.37 2.55 1.73
N GLN A 138 6.53 3.22 2.53
CA GLN A 138 6.00 2.69 3.78
C GLN A 138 5.04 1.52 3.54
N CYS A 139 4.08 1.70 2.62
CA CYS A 139 3.16 0.64 2.21
C CYS A 139 3.92 -0.58 1.67
N LEU A 140 4.88 -0.35 0.77
CA LEU A 140 5.69 -1.41 0.18
C LEU A 140 6.49 -2.15 1.25
N SER A 141 7.12 -1.43 2.20
CA SER A 141 7.86 -2.05 3.30
C SER A 141 6.99 -2.96 4.17
N LEU A 142 5.73 -2.58 4.43
CA LEU A 142 4.81 -3.41 5.21
C LEU A 142 4.34 -4.62 4.42
N LEU A 143 3.98 -4.45 3.14
CA LEU A 143 3.58 -5.55 2.27
C LEU A 143 4.64 -6.64 2.19
N VAL A 144 5.88 -6.29 1.87
CA VAL A 144 6.99 -7.27 1.78
C VAL A 144 7.38 -7.85 3.15
N GLN A 145 6.99 -7.19 4.25
CA GLN A 145 7.17 -7.74 5.60
C GLN A 145 6.11 -8.79 5.94
N LEU A 146 4.87 -8.56 5.51
CA LEU A 146 3.73 -9.45 5.76
C LEU A 146 3.73 -10.67 4.83
N TYR A 147 4.02 -10.45 3.55
CA TYR A 147 3.83 -11.47 2.50
C TYR A 147 5.13 -11.99 1.89
N GLY A 148 6.28 -11.38 2.20
CA GLY A 148 7.57 -11.73 1.60
C GLY A 148 7.67 -11.35 0.11
N GLY A 149 8.61 -11.97 -0.59
CA GLY A 149 8.87 -11.79 -2.02
C GLY A 149 8.04 -12.70 -2.94
N ASN A 150 6.84 -13.11 -2.54
CA ASN A 150 6.05 -14.10 -3.27
C ASN A 150 5.44 -13.61 -4.60
N SER A 151 5.65 -12.35 -5.01
CA SER A 151 5.17 -11.86 -6.29
C SER A 151 6.22 -12.04 -7.39
N GLN A 152 5.93 -12.94 -8.34
CA GLN A 152 6.79 -13.23 -9.51
C GLN A 152 7.10 -11.98 -10.35
N GLU A 153 6.27 -10.93 -10.26
CA GLU A 153 6.38 -9.70 -11.03
C GLU A 153 7.16 -8.57 -10.31
N SER A 154 7.50 -8.72 -9.02
CA SER A 154 8.17 -7.65 -8.27
C SER A 154 9.57 -7.27 -8.77
N MET A 155 10.21 -8.17 -9.52
CA MET A 155 11.53 -7.97 -10.14
C MET A 155 11.45 -7.91 -11.67
N SER A 156 10.31 -7.47 -12.22
CA SER A 156 10.21 -7.16 -13.65
C SER A 156 11.25 -6.09 -14.05
N PRO A 157 11.64 -6.01 -15.34
CA PRO A 157 12.55 -4.96 -15.83
C PRO A 157 12.13 -3.54 -15.41
N GLU A 158 10.84 -3.23 -15.52
CA GLU A 158 10.28 -1.91 -15.19
C GLU A 158 10.42 -1.58 -13.69
N ASN A 159 10.21 -2.58 -12.83
CA ASN A 159 10.38 -2.45 -11.39
C ASN A 159 11.85 -2.30 -11.00
N MET A 160 12.74 -3.03 -11.68
CA MET A 160 14.19 -2.88 -11.47
C MET A 160 14.69 -1.51 -11.91
N ASP A 161 14.18 -0.96 -13.00
CA ASP A 161 14.51 0.38 -13.47
C ASP A 161 14.05 1.44 -12.46
N SER A 162 12.83 1.31 -11.92
CA SER A 162 12.31 2.18 -10.85
C SER A 162 13.19 2.14 -9.60
N PHE A 163 13.62 0.96 -9.16
CA PHE A 163 14.58 0.83 -8.05
C PHE A 163 15.94 1.44 -8.39
N ALA A 164 16.46 1.20 -9.59
CA ALA A 164 17.76 1.72 -10.01
C ALA A 164 17.76 3.25 -10.05
N GLU A 165 16.68 3.86 -10.54
CA GLU A 165 16.51 5.31 -10.56
C GLU A 165 16.52 5.89 -9.14
N VAL A 166 15.66 5.38 -8.25
CA VAL A 166 15.55 5.91 -6.88
C VAL A 166 16.83 5.67 -6.07
N LEU A 167 17.51 4.53 -6.24
CA LEU A 167 18.77 4.24 -5.55
C LEU A 167 19.93 5.14 -6.02
N LYS A 168 19.92 5.58 -7.29
CA LYS A 168 20.92 6.52 -7.82
C LYS A 168 20.63 7.95 -7.38
N SER A 169 19.37 8.34 -7.27
CA SER A 169 18.98 9.73 -7.01
C SER A 169 18.91 10.09 -5.52
N LYS A 170 18.53 9.15 -4.64
CA LYS A 170 18.37 9.43 -3.20
C LYS A 170 19.73 9.53 -2.50
N LYS A 171 19.87 10.56 -1.65
CA LYS A 171 21.08 10.81 -0.85
C LYS A 171 20.92 10.45 0.63
N ASP A 172 19.68 10.34 1.11
CA ASP A 172 19.40 10.02 2.51
C ASP A 172 19.73 8.55 2.80
N THR A 173 20.64 8.32 3.75
CA THR A 173 21.12 6.97 4.09
C THR A 173 20.03 6.10 4.72
N ARG A 174 19.06 6.68 5.44
CA ARG A 174 17.96 5.89 6.05
C ARG A 174 16.99 5.41 4.98
N GLN A 175 16.66 6.26 4.01
CA GLN A 175 15.83 5.91 2.86
C GLN A 175 16.52 4.84 1.99
N LEU A 176 17.81 5.00 1.68
CA LEU A 176 18.57 3.98 0.94
C LEU A 176 18.58 2.63 1.68
N LYS A 177 18.80 2.63 3.00
CA LYS A 177 18.74 1.40 3.81
C LYS A 177 17.37 0.75 3.80
N LEU A 178 16.30 1.54 3.80
CA LEU A 178 14.93 1.04 3.68
C LEU A 178 14.72 0.39 2.31
N LEU A 179 15.06 1.08 1.22
CA LEU A 179 14.93 0.57 -0.14
C LEU A 179 15.71 -0.74 -0.33
N LEU A 180 16.97 -0.79 0.11
CA LEU A 180 17.77 -2.03 0.04
C LEU A 180 17.17 -3.18 0.87
N ARG A 181 16.53 -2.88 2.00
CA ARG A 181 15.82 -3.89 2.80
C ARG A 181 14.59 -4.42 2.08
N ILE A 182 13.85 -3.54 1.39
CA ILE A 182 12.71 -3.92 0.55
C ILE A 182 13.19 -4.84 -0.57
N VAL A 183 14.17 -4.41 -1.37
CA VAL A 183 14.77 -5.22 -2.44
C VAL A 183 15.22 -6.58 -1.94
N LYS A 184 15.95 -6.63 -0.81
CA LYS A 184 16.39 -7.89 -0.22
C LYS A 184 15.22 -8.84 0.05
N ARG A 185 14.10 -8.32 0.59
CA ARG A 185 12.92 -9.14 0.92
C ARG A 185 12.17 -9.63 -0.32
N LEU A 186 12.20 -8.87 -1.41
CA LEU A 186 11.58 -9.27 -2.68
C LEU A 186 12.34 -10.40 -3.38
N VAL A 187 13.66 -10.48 -3.18
CA VAL A 187 14.54 -11.48 -3.81
C VAL A 187 14.76 -12.73 -2.94
N SER A 188 14.39 -12.70 -1.65
CA SER A 188 14.59 -13.81 -0.71
C SER A 188 13.41 -14.77 -0.73
#